data_AF-A0A0C9ZV89-F1
#
_entry.id   AF-A0A0C9ZV89-F1
#
_cell.length_a   1.000
_cell.length_b   1.000
_cell.length_c   1.000
_cell.angle_alpha   90.00
_cell.angle_beta   90.00
_cell.angle_gamma   90.00
#
_symmetry.space_group_name_H-M   'P 1'
#
loop_
_entity.id
_entity.type
_entity.pdbx_description
1 polymer ?
#
loop_
_entity_poly.entity_id
_entity_poly.type
_entity_poly.pdbx_seq_one_letter_code
_entity_poly.pdbx_strand_id
1 'polypeptide(L)'
;MSSNVPISQNDITAPTPQNTPLTQAPIAFGLSRPTVPDISEDSEPTETDGNDSNLPPGAHSAILGLVQGRLADLVGKSSGYLEGLPVEVKKSIEALKGVQVKQNELQNQFRRECLELEKKYLELQKPLYERRLAIISGEAKATQEEIDAGTQASLKDNEEYAPIPADAAGDPAPIPEFWLTALRNHVGLSELITERDAAALKHLTDIRLSYLPSDQPKPGFKITFHFSPN
;
A
#
# COMPACT_ATOMS: atom_id res chain seq x y z
N MET A 1 -32.27 -37.75 10.60
CA MET A 1 -31.67 -37.66 11.94
C MET A 1 -30.47 -36.75 11.84
N SER A 2 -30.68 -35.52 12.32
CA SER A 2 -29.72 -34.41 12.33
C SER A 2 -28.57 -34.69 13.30
N SER A 3 -27.38 -34.16 12.99
CA SER A 3 -26.35 -33.85 13.97
C SER A 3 -25.96 -32.39 13.76
N ASN A 4 -26.51 -31.52 14.60
CA ASN A 4 -26.15 -30.11 14.74
C ASN A 4 -24.66 -29.97 15.12
N VAL A 5 -23.95 -29.08 14.44
CA VAL A 5 -22.71 -28.47 14.96
C VAL A 5 -22.98 -26.96 15.13
N PRO A 6 -22.77 -26.38 16.32
CA PRO A 6 -22.90 -24.94 16.51
C PRO A 6 -21.64 -24.26 16.00
N ILE A 7 -21.78 -23.29 15.10
CA ILE A 7 -20.69 -22.39 14.71
C ILE A 7 -21.04 -21.01 15.26
N SER A 8 -20.23 -20.53 16.18
CA SER A 8 -20.23 -19.13 16.58
C SER A 8 -18.80 -18.66 16.78
N GLN A 9 -18.54 -17.51 16.15
CA GLN A 9 -17.45 -16.55 16.32
C GLN A 9 -16.38 -16.51 15.22
N ASN A 10 -16.41 -15.37 14.53
CA ASN A 10 -15.51 -14.90 13.49
C ASN A 10 -14.10 -14.67 14.03
N ASP A 11 -13.12 -15.39 13.50
CA ASP A 11 -11.70 -15.00 13.56
C ASP A 11 -11.29 -14.45 12.18
N ILE A 12 -11.19 -13.12 12.09
CA ILE A 12 -10.76 -12.40 10.88
C ILE A 12 -9.24 -12.20 10.97
N THR A 13 -8.46 -13.27 10.82
CA THR A 13 -7.02 -13.15 10.53
C THR A 13 -6.56 -14.31 9.66
N ALA A 14 -6.03 -14.01 8.47
CA ALA A 14 -5.46 -15.00 7.57
C ALA A 14 -4.20 -15.65 8.18
N PRO A 15 -4.01 -16.98 8.07
CA PRO A 15 -2.87 -17.66 8.66
C PRO A 15 -1.58 -17.32 7.91
N THR A 16 -0.63 -16.68 8.59
CA THR A 16 0.73 -16.49 8.08
C THR A 16 1.48 -17.83 8.02
N PRO A 17 2.33 -18.09 7.00
CA PRO A 17 3.05 -19.35 6.88
C PRO A 17 4.04 -19.52 8.05
N GLN A 18 3.79 -20.57 8.84
CA GLN A 18 4.55 -20.94 10.02
C GLN A 18 5.91 -21.53 9.64
N ASN A 19 7.00 -20.80 9.87
CA ASN A 19 8.38 -21.26 9.68
C ASN A 19 9.11 -21.50 11.03
N THR A 20 8.35 -21.86 12.07
CA THR A 20 8.88 -22.15 13.41
C THR A 20 9.05 -23.66 13.56
N PRO A 21 10.24 -24.17 13.95
CA PRO A 21 10.47 -25.60 14.11
C PRO A 21 9.52 -26.21 15.17
N LEU A 22 9.01 -27.40 14.86
CA LEU A 22 8.01 -28.17 15.65
C LEU A 22 8.48 -28.61 17.05
N THR A 23 9.69 -28.27 17.46
CA THR A 23 10.27 -28.66 18.75
C THR A 23 10.82 -27.43 19.48
N GLN A 24 10.17 -27.07 20.60
CA GLN A 24 10.72 -26.10 21.54
C GLN A 24 11.99 -26.70 22.19
N ALA A 25 13.11 -25.99 22.12
CA ALA A 25 14.28 -26.31 22.93
C ALA A 25 13.91 -26.19 24.42
N PRO A 26 14.39 -27.10 25.30
CA PRO A 26 14.01 -27.09 26.71
C PRO A 26 14.78 -25.98 27.45
N ILE A 27 14.37 -24.73 27.25
CA ILE A 27 14.83 -23.59 28.05
C ILE A 27 13.71 -23.25 29.04
N ALA A 28 13.43 -24.18 29.94
CA ALA A 28 12.50 -23.97 31.05
C ALA A 28 13.09 -24.55 32.34
N PHE A 29 14.27 -24.06 32.73
CA PHE A 29 14.72 -24.14 34.12
C PHE A 29 15.51 -22.86 34.45
N GLY A 30 14.84 -21.91 35.10
CA GLY A 30 15.53 -20.94 35.95
C GLY A 30 15.57 -19.47 35.54
N LEU A 31 14.87 -19.02 34.48
CA LEU A 31 14.69 -17.58 34.25
C LEU A 31 13.39 -17.13 34.92
N SER A 32 13.53 -16.66 36.15
CA SER A 32 12.48 -15.92 36.87
C SER A 32 12.01 -14.75 36.01
N ARG A 33 10.70 -14.69 35.75
CA ARG A 33 10.06 -13.52 35.15
C ARG A 33 10.46 -12.28 35.94
N PRO A 34 10.85 -11.15 35.30
CA PRO A 34 11.03 -9.89 36.00
C PRO A 34 9.77 -9.58 36.82
N THR A 35 9.93 -9.33 38.12
CA THR A 35 8.86 -9.05 39.10
C THR A 35 8.27 -7.64 38.95
N VAL A 36 8.27 -7.09 37.74
CA VAL A 36 7.64 -5.80 37.48
C VAL A 36 6.18 -6.10 37.12
N PRO A 37 5.20 -5.67 37.92
CA PRO A 37 3.80 -5.80 37.55
C PRO A 37 3.52 -5.04 36.26
N ASP A 38 2.67 -5.61 35.40
CA ASP A 38 2.16 -4.92 34.22
C ASP A 38 1.50 -3.61 34.67
N ILE A 39 1.87 -2.50 34.01
CA ILE A 39 1.13 -1.24 34.17
C ILE A 39 -0.25 -1.50 33.58
N SER A 40 -1.27 -1.51 34.45
CA SER A 40 -2.66 -1.44 34.04
C SER A 40 -2.87 -0.06 33.41
N GLU A 41 -3.18 -0.04 32.11
CA GLU A 41 -3.76 1.11 31.43
C GLU A 41 -5.22 1.25 31.91
N ASP A 42 -5.36 1.61 33.19
CA ASP A 42 -6.65 1.86 33.80
C ASP A 42 -7.03 3.29 33.41
N SER A 43 -8.08 3.36 32.59
CA SER A 43 -8.96 4.50 32.32
C SER A 43 -8.52 5.82 32.96
N GLU A 44 -8.01 6.73 32.12
CA GLU A 44 -7.83 8.15 32.45
C GLU A 44 -9.02 8.63 33.32
N PRO A 45 -8.82 8.97 34.60
CA PRO A 45 -9.84 9.67 35.34
C PRO A 45 -10.00 11.02 34.63
N THR A 46 -11.23 11.32 34.22
CA THR A 46 -11.62 12.69 33.87
C THR A 46 -11.47 13.56 35.12
N GLU A 47 -10.26 14.04 35.39
CA GLU A 47 -10.00 15.02 36.43
C GLU A 47 -10.17 16.41 35.84
N THR A 48 -11.35 16.94 36.12
CA THR A 48 -11.58 18.36 36.39
C THR A 48 -10.49 18.93 37.30
N ASP A 49 -9.90 20.05 36.88
CA ASP A 49 -9.17 21.05 37.68
C ASP A 49 -8.08 20.54 38.65
N GLY A 50 -6.84 20.41 38.13
CA GLY A 50 -5.66 20.09 38.94
C GLY A 50 -4.35 20.62 38.36
N ASN A 51 -4.14 21.93 38.47
CA ASN A 51 -2.87 22.60 38.16
C ASN A 51 -1.76 22.17 39.16
N ASP A 52 -1.02 21.10 38.85
CA ASP A 52 0.23 20.76 39.55
C ASP A 52 1.38 20.38 38.59
N SER A 53 1.63 21.27 37.63
CA SER A 53 2.97 21.50 37.14
C SER A 53 3.30 22.96 37.42
N ASN A 54 4.34 23.23 38.20
CA ASN A 54 4.76 24.59 38.54
C ASN A 54 5.47 25.28 37.33
N LEU A 55 4.96 25.04 36.13
CA LEU A 55 5.47 25.51 34.85
C LEU A 55 4.37 26.37 34.21
N PRO A 56 4.66 27.62 33.84
CA PRO A 56 3.64 28.55 33.36
C PRO A 56 2.90 27.99 32.12
N PRO A 57 1.61 28.28 31.93
CA PRO A 57 0.85 27.86 30.76
C PRO A 57 1.57 28.35 29.49
N GLY A 58 2.03 27.42 28.66
CA GLY A 58 2.88 27.72 27.50
C GLY A 58 4.34 27.27 27.65
N ALA A 59 4.83 26.96 28.85
CA ALA A 59 6.16 26.38 29.05
C ALA A 59 6.25 24.97 28.46
N HIS A 60 5.21 24.14 28.60
CA HIS A 60 5.16 22.82 27.95
C HIS A 60 5.16 22.91 26.42
N SER A 61 4.42 23.88 25.85
CA SER A 61 4.39 24.14 24.40
C SER A 61 5.73 24.72 23.91
N ALA A 62 6.35 25.61 24.68
CA ALA A 62 7.66 26.18 24.39
C ALA A 62 8.78 25.13 24.49
N ILE A 63 8.71 24.20 25.45
CA ILE A 63 9.63 23.07 25.59
C ILE A 63 9.47 22.11 24.41
N LEU A 64 8.23 21.78 24.02
CA LEU A 64 7.96 20.98 22.82
C LEU A 64 8.48 21.65 21.54
N GLY A 65 8.28 22.96 21.38
CA GLY A 65 8.83 23.74 20.28
C GLY A 65 10.36 23.81 20.28
N LEU A 66 11.00 23.92 21.44
CA LEU A 66 12.46 23.86 21.61
C LEU A 66 13.02 22.46 21.29
N VAL A 67 12.34 21.40 21.71
CA VAL A 67 12.72 20.02 21.42
C VAL A 67 12.55 19.71 19.94
N GLN A 68 11.42 20.09 19.33
CA GLN A 68 11.21 19.95 17.89
C GLN A 68 12.22 20.78 17.08
N GLY A 69 12.53 22.00 17.51
CA GLY A 69 13.55 22.85 16.89
C GLY A 69 14.95 22.24 16.98
N ARG A 70 15.35 21.72 18.15
CA ARG A 70 16.64 21.03 18.31
C ARG A 70 16.71 19.70 17.56
N LEU A 71 15.63 18.94 17.52
CA LEU A 71 15.57 17.69 16.75
C LEU A 71 15.66 17.97 15.25
N ALA A 72 14.96 18.98 14.74
CA ALA A 72 15.09 19.43 13.35
C ALA A 72 16.51 19.91 13.04
N ASP A 73 17.19 20.55 14.00
CA ASP A 73 18.59 20.96 13.88
C ASP A 73 19.59 19.80 13.94
N LEU A 74 19.26 18.69 14.59
CA LEU A 74 20.11 17.50 14.72
C LEU A 74 19.96 16.52 13.56
N VAL A 75 18.81 16.53 12.87
CA VAL A 75 18.58 15.70 11.68
C VAL A 75 19.57 16.11 10.58
N GLY A 76 20.52 15.22 10.29
CA GLY A 76 21.51 15.39 9.21
C GLY A 76 22.83 16.07 9.62
N LYS A 77 23.01 16.50 10.88
CA LYS A 77 24.31 16.97 11.39
C LYS A 77 25.09 15.80 11.99
N SER A 78 26.41 15.75 11.79
CA SER A 78 27.23 14.74 12.48
C SER A 78 27.20 15.01 13.98
N SER A 79 26.93 13.97 14.77
CA SER A 79 26.82 14.09 16.22
C SER A 79 28.18 14.33 16.92
N GLY A 80 29.27 14.54 16.17
CA GLY A 80 30.64 14.54 16.68
C GLY A 80 31.15 13.15 17.08
N TYR A 81 30.26 12.15 17.17
CA TYR A 81 30.58 10.80 17.62
C TYR A 81 31.60 10.14 16.69
N LEU A 82 31.38 10.20 15.38
CA LEU A 82 32.25 9.57 14.39
C LEU A 82 33.65 10.20 14.39
N GLU A 83 33.72 11.52 14.60
CA GLU A 83 34.95 12.30 14.67
C GLU A 83 35.77 11.96 15.91
N GLY A 84 35.12 11.64 17.03
CA GLY A 84 35.75 11.22 18.28
C GLY A 84 36.28 9.78 18.29
N LEU A 85 35.92 8.95 17.32
CA LEU A 85 36.33 7.54 17.31
C LEU A 85 37.83 7.33 17.06
N PRO A 86 38.45 6.30 17.67
CA PRO A 86 39.81 5.88 17.35
C PRO A 86 39.99 5.56 15.86
N VAL A 87 41.21 5.76 15.35
CA VAL A 87 41.54 5.54 13.93
C VAL A 87 41.24 4.11 13.47
N GLU A 88 41.45 3.13 14.34
CA GLU A 88 41.16 1.72 14.06
C GLU A 88 39.66 1.49 13.81
N VAL A 89 38.80 2.09 14.63
CA VAL A 89 37.35 2.00 14.46
C VAL A 89 36.90 2.72 13.19
N LYS A 90 37.48 3.88 12.89
CA LYS A 90 37.21 4.61 11.63
C LYS A 90 37.58 3.77 10.40
N LYS A 91 38.70 3.05 10.42
CA LYS A 91 39.08 2.12 9.35
C LYS A 91 38.04 1.02 9.15
N SER A 92 37.50 0.46 10.24
CA SER A 92 36.42 -0.53 10.18
C SER A 92 35.13 0.05 9.58
N ILE A 93 34.79 1.30 9.93
CA ILE A 93 33.63 2.00 9.34
C ILE A 93 33.83 2.21 7.84
N GLU A 94 35.01 2.62 7.39
CA GLU A 94 35.30 2.74 5.97
C GLU A 94 35.26 1.39 5.25
N ALA A 95 35.73 0.31 5.89
CA ALA A 95 35.57 -1.04 5.36
C ALA A 95 34.09 -1.45 5.23
N LEU A 96 33.26 -1.14 6.24
CA LEU A 96 31.81 -1.37 6.20
C LEU A 96 31.13 -0.57 5.09
N LYS A 97 31.51 0.68 4.85
CA LYS A 97 31.01 1.46 3.69
C LYS A 97 31.35 0.75 2.38
N GLY A 98 32.55 0.17 2.25
CA GLY A 98 32.93 -0.64 1.09
C GLY A 98 32.03 -1.86 0.90
N VAL A 99 31.64 -2.55 1.98
CA VAL A 99 30.64 -3.64 1.92
C VAL A 99 29.26 -3.12 1.52
N GLN A 100 28.84 -1.97 2.06
CA GLN A 100 27.56 -1.34 1.72
C GLN A 100 27.48 -0.96 0.24
N VAL A 101 28.59 -0.52 -0.37
CA VAL A 101 28.64 -0.26 -1.82
C VAL A 101 28.30 -1.53 -2.62
N LYS A 102 28.87 -2.68 -2.27
CA LYS A 102 28.56 -3.96 -2.94
C LYS A 102 27.10 -4.38 -2.74
N GLN A 103 26.55 -4.15 -1.56
CA GLN A 103 25.12 -4.40 -1.30
C GLN A 103 24.25 -3.51 -2.18
N ASN A 104 24.60 -2.23 -2.32
CA ASN A 104 23.87 -1.29 -3.18
C ASN A 104 23.96 -1.69 -4.66
N GLU A 105 25.12 -2.18 -5.13
CA GLU A 105 25.28 -2.71 -6.48
C GLU A 105 24.34 -3.89 -6.73
N LEU A 106 24.28 -4.85 -5.81
CA LEU A 106 23.37 -5.99 -5.90
C LEU A 106 21.90 -5.54 -5.91
N GLN A 107 21.54 -4.59 -5.05
CA GLN A 107 20.18 -4.06 -5.01
C GLN A 107 19.81 -3.28 -6.28
N ASN A 108 20.78 -2.60 -6.90
CA ASN A 108 20.58 -1.97 -8.20
C ASN A 108 20.35 -3.00 -9.31
N GLN A 109 21.05 -4.14 -9.28
CA GLN A 109 20.80 -5.25 -10.21
C GLN A 109 19.39 -5.80 -10.04
N PHE A 110 18.99 -6.09 -8.79
CA PHE A 110 17.63 -6.55 -8.47
C PHE A 110 16.55 -5.59 -9.01
N ARG A 111 16.69 -4.28 -8.77
CA ARG A 111 15.73 -3.28 -9.28
C ARG A 111 15.63 -3.26 -10.81
N ARG A 112 16.74 -3.48 -11.52
CA ARG A 112 16.74 -3.58 -12.98
C ARG A 112 16.01 -4.83 -13.45
N GLU A 113 16.26 -5.97 -12.82
CA GLU A 113 15.57 -7.23 -13.14
C GLU A 113 14.06 -7.13 -12.86
N CYS A 114 13.66 -6.50 -11.74
CA CYS A 114 12.25 -6.20 -11.47
C CYS A 114 11.64 -5.32 -12.57
N LEU A 115 12.32 -4.27 -13.02
CA LEU A 115 11.82 -3.40 -14.08
C LEU A 115 11.62 -4.17 -15.41
N GLU A 116 12.56 -5.04 -15.77
CA GLU A 116 12.42 -5.87 -16.98
C GLU A 116 11.29 -6.90 -16.83
N LEU A 117 11.07 -7.42 -15.62
CA LEU A 117 9.93 -8.29 -15.32
C LEU A 117 8.60 -7.52 -15.44
N GLU A 118 8.51 -6.33 -14.88
CA GLU A 118 7.33 -5.46 -14.99
C GLU A 118 7.01 -5.13 -16.45
N LYS A 119 8.02 -4.80 -17.27
CA LYS A 119 7.86 -4.60 -18.71
C LYS A 119 7.30 -5.84 -19.41
N LYS A 120 7.85 -7.03 -19.11
CA LYS A 120 7.38 -8.30 -19.67
C LYS A 120 5.90 -8.53 -19.37
N TYR A 121 5.48 -8.34 -18.11
CA TYR A 121 4.09 -8.57 -17.72
C TYR A 121 3.16 -7.47 -18.22
N LEU A 122 3.64 -6.23 -18.41
CA LEU A 122 2.88 -5.19 -19.08
C LEU A 122 2.52 -5.60 -20.51
N GLU A 123 3.44 -6.20 -21.28
CA GLU A 123 3.14 -6.71 -22.63
C GLU A 123 2.07 -7.81 -22.60
N LEU A 124 2.12 -8.71 -21.61
CA LEU A 124 1.10 -9.75 -21.43
C LEU A 124 -0.27 -9.18 -21.04
N GLN A 125 -0.30 -8.02 -20.38
CA GLN A 125 -1.53 -7.34 -19.99
C GLN A 125 -2.16 -6.55 -21.14
N LYS A 126 -1.38 -6.11 -22.15
CA LYS A 126 -1.89 -5.29 -23.26
C LYS A 126 -3.12 -5.87 -23.98
N PRO A 127 -3.20 -7.18 -24.31
CA PRO A 127 -4.40 -7.74 -24.92
C PRO A 127 -5.63 -7.68 -24.01
N LEU A 128 -5.46 -7.85 -22.69
CA LEU A 128 -6.56 -7.73 -21.72
C LEU A 128 -7.05 -6.28 -21.62
N TYR A 129 -6.11 -5.36 -21.71
CA TYR A 129 -6.28 -3.92 -21.74
C TYR A 129 -7.03 -3.44 -22.98
N GLU A 130 -6.77 -4.04 -24.15
CA GLU A 130 -7.52 -3.83 -25.38
C GLU A 130 -8.91 -4.45 -25.28
N ARG A 131 -9.03 -5.69 -24.76
CA ARG A 131 -10.32 -6.35 -24.55
C ARG A 131 -11.23 -5.53 -23.62
N ARG A 132 -10.69 -5.03 -22.51
CA ARG A 132 -11.41 -4.15 -21.57
C ARG A 132 -11.90 -2.89 -22.28
N LEU A 133 -11.05 -2.24 -23.08
CA LEU A 133 -11.44 -1.05 -23.83
C LEU A 133 -12.61 -1.34 -24.78
N ALA A 134 -12.54 -2.46 -25.52
CA ALA A 134 -13.58 -2.85 -26.46
C ALA A 134 -14.94 -3.12 -25.78
N ILE A 135 -14.93 -3.64 -24.55
CA ILE A 135 -16.15 -3.82 -23.74
C ILE A 135 -16.68 -2.47 -23.23
N ILE A 136 -15.81 -1.62 -22.67
CA ILE A 136 -16.19 -0.30 -22.14
C ILE A 136 -16.80 0.58 -23.24
N SER A 137 -16.17 0.61 -24.42
CA SER A 137 -16.65 1.39 -25.57
C SER A 137 -17.87 0.76 -26.26
N GLY A 138 -18.14 -0.52 -25.99
CA GLY A 138 -19.13 -1.33 -26.70
C GLY A 138 -18.75 -1.68 -28.14
N GLU A 139 -17.49 -1.52 -28.53
CA GLU A 139 -16.97 -1.97 -29.82
C GLU A 139 -17.07 -3.49 -29.97
N ALA A 140 -16.94 -4.23 -28.87
CA ALA A 140 -17.18 -5.67 -28.83
C ALA A 140 -18.10 -6.02 -27.67
N LYS A 141 -19.06 -6.92 -27.92
CA LYS A 141 -19.92 -7.47 -26.87
C LYS A 141 -19.11 -8.36 -25.93
N ALA A 142 -19.44 -8.31 -24.64
CA ALA A 142 -18.92 -9.25 -23.65
C ALA A 142 -19.40 -10.68 -23.99
N THR A 143 -18.53 -11.67 -23.81
CA THR A 143 -18.89 -13.07 -24.03
C THR A 143 -19.61 -13.62 -22.79
N GLN A 144 -20.36 -14.71 -22.96
CA GLN A 144 -20.99 -15.38 -21.82
C GLN A 144 -19.94 -15.86 -20.81
N GLU A 145 -18.81 -16.38 -21.29
CA GLU A 145 -17.70 -16.83 -20.44
C GLU A 145 -17.13 -15.70 -19.57
N GLU A 146 -16.99 -14.49 -20.13
CA GLU A 146 -16.53 -13.30 -19.37
C GLU A 146 -17.55 -12.86 -18.31
N ILE A 147 -18.84 -12.96 -18.63
CA ILE A 147 -19.93 -12.63 -17.70
C ILE A 147 -19.98 -13.65 -16.56
N ASP A 148 -19.86 -14.94 -16.87
CA ASP A 148 -19.88 -16.01 -15.88
C ASP A 148 -18.67 -15.89 -14.94
N ALA A 149 -17.48 -15.64 -15.49
CA ALA A 149 -16.27 -15.39 -14.72
C ALA A 149 -16.40 -14.15 -13.82
N GLY A 150 -16.97 -13.05 -14.35
CA GLY A 150 -17.23 -11.83 -13.57
C GLY A 150 -18.25 -12.03 -12.46
N THR A 151 -19.27 -12.85 -12.69
CA THR A 151 -20.27 -13.22 -11.67
C THR A 151 -19.64 -14.03 -10.54
N GLN A 152 -18.79 -15.01 -10.89
CA GLN A 152 -18.03 -15.78 -9.89
C GLN A 152 -17.11 -14.90 -9.06
N ALA A 153 -16.42 -13.94 -9.67
CA ALA A 153 -15.59 -12.98 -8.95
C ALA A 153 -16.43 -12.12 -7.98
N SER A 154 -17.57 -11.62 -8.44
CA SER A 154 -18.47 -10.77 -7.63
C SER A 154 -19.02 -11.52 -6.41
N LEU A 155 -19.38 -12.79 -6.57
CA LEU A 155 -19.83 -13.66 -5.46
C LEU A 155 -18.72 -13.94 -4.45
N LYS A 156 -17.46 -14.02 -4.90
CA LYS A 156 -16.31 -14.21 -4.02
C LYS A 156 -16.01 -12.95 -3.20
N ASP A 157 -16.18 -11.78 -3.79
CA ASP A 157 -15.94 -10.49 -3.13
C ASP A 157 -17.12 -10.08 -2.22
N ASN A 158 -18.34 -10.51 -2.56
CA ASN A 158 -19.55 -10.27 -1.79
C ASN A 158 -20.51 -11.45 -1.92
N GLU A 159 -20.64 -12.25 -0.84
CA GLU A 159 -21.52 -13.43 -0.80
C GLU A 159 -23.00 -13.09 -1.00
N GLU A 160 -23.41 -11.86 -0.70
CA GLU A 160 -24.78 -11.37 -0.90
C GLU A 160 -25.01 -10.78 -2.30
N TYR A 161 -24.01 -10.83 -3.19
CA TYR A 161 -24.16 -10.36 -4.56
C TYR A 161 -25.26 -11.15 -5.28
N ALA A 162 -26.31 -10.44 -5.72
CA ALA A 162 -27.36 -11.02 -6.54
C ALA A 162 -26.90 -11.09 -8.00
N PRO A 163 -26.75 -12.30 -8.59
CA PRO A 163 -26.36 -12.44 -9.98
C PRO A 163 -27.38 -11.80 -10.92
N ILE A 164 -26.89 -11.34 -12.07
CA ILE A 164 -27.75 -10.85 -13.15
C ILE A 164 -28.65 -12.00 -13.62
N PRO A 165 -29.98 -11.82 -13.71
CA PRO A 165 -30.88 -12.88 -14.17
C PRO A 165 -30.53 -13.36 -15.58
N ALA A 166 -30.52 -14.67 -15.81
CA ALA A 166 -30.17 -15.27 -17.11
C ALA A 166 -31.19 -14.96 -18.21
N ASP A 167 -32.42 -14.60 -17.83
CA ASP A 167 -33.51 -14.17 -18.69
C ASP A 167 -33.62 -12.63 -18.81
N ALA A 168 -32.68 -11.89 -18.23
CA ALA A 168 -32.64 -10.43 -18.34
C ALA A 168 -32.54 -10.02 -19.81
N ALA A 169 -33.53 -9.27 -20.29
CA ALA A 169 -33.54 -8.75 -21.64
C ALA A 169 -32.50 -7.63 -21.79
N GLY A 170 -31.53 -7.82 -22.68
CA GLY A 170 -30.56 -6.80 -23.06
C GLY A 170 -29.18 -7.37 -23.36
N ASP A 171 -28.59 -6.95 -24.46
CA ASP A 171 -27.19 -7.24 -24.75
C ASP A 171 -26.26 -6.36 -23.88
N PRO A 172 -25.03 -6.80 -23.60
CA PRO A 172 -24.01 -5.94 -22.99
C PRO A 172 -23.86 -4.62 -23.76
N ALA A 173 -24.02 -3.50 -23.05
CA ALA A 173 -23.97 -2.15 -23.60
C ALA A 173 -22.65 -1.44 -23.23
N PRO A 174 -22.26 -0.38 -23.96
CA PRO A 174 -21.16 0.50 -23.56
C PRO A 174 -21.36 1.03 -22.13
N ILE A 175 -20.25 1.33 -21.44
CA ILE A 175 -20.27 1.84 -20.07
C ILE A 175 -19.92 3.34 -20.07
N PRO A 176 -20.91 4.24 -19.95
CA PRO A 176 -20.66 5.68 -19.95
C PRO A 176 -19.85 6.11 -18.74
N GLU A 177 -18.99 7.13 -18.92
CA GLU A 177 -18.22 7.76 -17.83
C GLU A 177 -17.42 6.75 -16.97
N PHE A 178 -17.04 5.59 -17.54
CA PHE A 178 -16.34 4.51 -16.81
C PHE A 178 -15.11 5.02 -16.08
N TRP A 179 -14.20 5.71 -16.78
CA TRP A 179 -12.96 6.19 -16.17
C TRP A 179 -13.17 7.33 -15.18
N LEU A 180 -14.10 8.26 -15.45
CA LEU A 180 -14.45 9.30 -14.49
C LEU A 180 -14.96 8.68 -13.19
N THR A 181 -15.85 7.69 -13.30
CA THR A 181 -16.41 6.97 -12.15
C THR A 181 -15.31 6.22 -11.39
N ALA A 182 -14.44 5.49 -12.11
CA ALA A 182 -13.32 4.76 -11.51
C ALA A 182 -12.35 5.71 -10.77
N LEU A 183 -11.98 6.84 -11.38
CA LEU A 183 -11.06 7.80 -10.78
C LEU A 183 -11.67 8.52 -9.56
N ARG A 184 -12.97 8.81 -9.57
CA ARG A 184 -13.67 9.41 -8.42
C ARG A 184 -13.84 8.47 -7.23
N ASN A 185 -13.89 7.17 -7.47
CA ASN A 185 -13.95 6.16 -6.40
C ASN A 185 -12.57 5.84 -5.81
N HIS A 186 -11.48 6.34 -6.41
CA HIS A 186 -10.14 6.09 -5.91
C HIS A 186 -9.78 7.03 -4.75
N VAL A 187 -9.41 6.47 -3.61
CA VAL A 187 -9.19 7.15 -2.32
C VAL A 187 -8.27 8.37 -2.41
N GLY A 188 -7.21 8.31 -3.24
CA GLY A 188 -6.25 9.42 -3.38
C GLY A 188 -6.48 10.34 -4.59
N LEU A 189 -7.38 10.00 -5.52
CA LEU A 189 -7.61 10.79 -6.74
C LEU A 189 -8.91 11.59 -6.69
N SER A 190 -9.88 11.14 -5.90
CA SER A 190 -11.18 11.80 -5.73
C SER A 190 -11.05 13.26 -5.32
N GLU A 191 -10.17 13.56 -4.37
CA GLU A 191 -9.91 14.91 -3.85
C GLU A 191 -9.25 15.83 -4.89
N LEU A 192 -8.58 15.27 -5.90
CA LEU A 192 -7.93 16.04 -6.96
C LEU A 192 -8.88 16.42 -8.10
N ILE A 193 -10.04 15.75 -8.21
CA ILE A 193 -10.96 15.90 -9.34
C ILE A 193 -12.03 16.93 -8.98
N THR A 194 -11.92 18.13 -9.55
CA THR A 194 -12.95 19.16 -9.38
C THR A 194 -14.15 18.93 -10.31
N GLU A 195 -15.22 19.68 -10.09
CA GLU A 195 -16.39 19.66 -10.97
C GLU A 195 -16.07 20.12 -12.41
N ARG A 196 -15.10 21.05 -12.56
CA ARG A 196 -14.61 21.48 -13.87
C ARG A 196 -13.88 20.35 -14.58
N ASP A 197 -13.02 19.61 -13.88
CA ASP A 197 -12.26 18.51 -14.47
C ASP A 197 -13.17 17.35 -14.89
N ALA A 198 -14.26 17.15 -14.16
CA ALA A 198 -15.25 16.13 -14.49
C ALA A 198 -15.81 16.29 -15.91
N ALA A 199 -16.05 17.52 -16.37
CA ALA A 199 -16.53 17.78 -17.72
C ALA A 199 -15.57 17.23 -18.79
N ALA A 200 -14.26 17.41 -18.61
CA ALA A 200 -13.25 16.86 -19.52
C ALA A 200 -13.12 15.34 -19.36
N LEU A 201 -13.12 14.84 -18.13
CA LEU A 201 -12.97 13.42 -17.82
C LEU A 201 -14.14 12.54 -18.31
N LYS A 202 -15.31 13.12 -18.61
CA LYS A 202 -16.40 12.41 -19.32
C LYS A 202 -15.97 11.88 -20.69
N HIS A 203 -15.02 12.55 -21.33
CA HIS A 203 -14.49 12.17 -22.62
C HIS A 203 -13.30 11.20 -22.52
N LEU A 204 -12.86 10.84 -21.31
CA LEU A 204 -11.76 9.91 -21.09
C LEU A 204 -12.19 8.48 -21.44
N THR A 205 -11.61 7.93 -22.51
CA THR A 205 -11.92 6.60 -23.04
C THR A 205 -10.95 5.53 -22.56
N ASP A 206 -9.69 5.88 -22.29
CA ASP A 206 -8.67 4.92 -21.89
C ASP A 206 -7.51 5.55 -21.11
N ILE A 207 -6.86 4.74 -20.28
CA ILE A 207 -5.64 5.10 -19.54
C ILE A 207 -4.61 3.98 -19.74
N ARG A 208 -3.43 4.34 -20.25
CA ARG A 208 -2.35 3.40 -20.59
C ARG A 208 -1.04 3.70 -19.87
N LEU A 209 -0.41 2.66 -19.32
CA LEU A 209 0.96 2.72 -18.80
C LEU A 209 1.95 2.31 -19.90
N SER A 210 3.07 3.02 -20.00
CA SER A 210 4.22 2.63 -20.82
C SER A 210 5.51 2.97 -20.10
N TYR A 211 6.54 2.15 -20.23
CA TYR A 211 7.86 2.48 -19.69
C TYR A 211 8.61 3.40 -20.66
N LEU A 212 9.37 4.35 -20.11
CA LEU A 212 10.26 5.17 -20.91
C LEU A 212 11.35 4.28 -21.55
N PRO A 213 11.75 4.59 -22.79
CA PRO A 213 12.77 3.79 -23.47
C PRO A 213 14.11 3.82 -22.71
N SER A 214 14.84 2.71 -22.81
CA SER A 214 16.09 2.48 -22.07
C SER A 214 17.26 3.37 -22.51
N ASP A 215 17.06 4.21 -23.53
CA ASP A 215 18.02 5.21 -24.00
C ASP A 215 18.01 6.49 -23.14
N GLN A 216 17.01 6.66 -22.26
CA GLN A 216 16.98 7.76 -21.31
C GLN A 216 17.90 7.51 -20.10
N PRO A 217 18.55 8.56 -19.55
CA PRO A 217 19.50 8.43 -18.46
C PRO A 217 18.89 7.96 -17.14
N LYS A 218 17.55 8.02 -17.00
CA LYS A 218 16.83 7.57 -15.80
C LYS A 218 15.65 6.69 -16.22
N PRO A 219 15.44 5.53 -15.55
CA PRO A 219 14.24 4.75 -15.75
C PRO A 219 13.01 5.57 -15.30
N GLY A 220 11.90 5.35 -15.98
CA GLY A 220 10.64 5.99 -15.65
C GLY A 220 9.49 5.37 -16.43
N PHE A 221 8.28 5.87 -16.17
CA PHE A 221 7.08 5.46 -16.88
C PHE A 221 6.26 6.69 -17.29
N LYS A 222 5.38 6.47 -18.26
CA LYS A 222 4.45 7.45 -18.81
C LYS A 222 3.05 6.88 -18.71
N ILE A 223 2.14 7.66 -18.13
CA ILE A 223 0.70 7.40 -18.16
C ILE A 223 0.11 8.24 -19.29
N THR A 224 -0.61 7.61 -20.21
CA THR A 224 -1.25 8.25 -21.36
C THR A 224 -2.77 8.20 -21.17
N PHE A 225 -3.41 9.36 -21.25
CA PHE A 225 -4.86 9.52 -21.14
C PHE A 225 -5.43 9.75 -22.54
N HIS A 226 -6.38 8.93 -22.96
CA HIS A 226 -6.99 8.99 -24.29
C HIS A 226 -8.38 9.62 -24.17
N PHE A 227 -8.62 10.70 -24.92
CA PHE A 227 -9.90 11.40 -24.92
C PHE A 227 -10.59 11.26 -26.27
N SER A 228 -11.90 11.12 -26.27
CA SER A 228 -12.74 11.37 -27.44
C SER A 228 -12.78 12.88 -27.75
N PRO A 229 -13.17 13.30 -28.97
CA PRO A 229 -13.35 14.72 -29.29
C PRO A 229 -14.25 15.43 -28.26
N ASN A 230 -13.79 16.58 -27.76
CA ASN A 230 -14.41 17.38 -26.71
C ASN A 230 -14.18 18.88 -26.91
#